data_AF-A0A7U0M898-F1
#
_entry.id   AF-A0A7U0M898-F1
#
_cell.length_a   1.000
_cell.length_b   1.000
_cell.length_c   1.000
_cell.angle_alpha   90.00
_cell.angle_beta   90.00
_cell.angle_gamma   90.00
#
_symmetry.space_group_name_H-M   'P 1'
#
loop_
_entity.id
_entity.type
_entity.pdbx_description
1 polymer ?
#
loop_
_entity_poly.entity_id
_entity_poly.type
_entity_poly.pdbx_seq_one_letter_code
_entity_poly.pdbx_strand_id
1 'polypeptide(L)'
;IEKLFSNNSHINNSFNFFVSSFECGFTASHNVNSNFSSSFLLLLVFFVLLDVEVVLFLNSGLESPHYGSYSYFLFFLLVVLLGFFYEIYWGLIRYT
;
A
#
# COMPACT_ATOMS: atom_id res chain seq x y z
N ILE A 1 -54.94 13.08 0.41
CA ILE A 1 -54.12 12.07 -0.30
C ILE A 1 -52.78 12.68 -0.71
N GLU A 2 -52.75 13.89 -1.28
CA GLU A 2 -51.51 14.58 -1.68
C GLU A 2 -50.53 14.92 -0.53
N LYS A 3 -51.05 15.25 0.67
CA LYS A 3 -50.21 15.53 1.86
C LYS A 3 -49.55 14.29 2.50
N LEU A 4 -49.97 13.07 2.13
CA LEU A 4 -49.35 11.82 2.60
C LEU A 4 -48.14 11.42 1.75
N PHE A 5 -48.10 11.83 0.48
CA PHE A 5 -46.99 11.49 -0.42
C PHE A 5 -45.75 12.37 -0.20
N SER A 6 -45.94 13.61 0.28
CA SER A 6 -44.84 14.53 0.64
C SER A 6 -44.05 14.09 1.88
N ASN A 7 -44.71 13.38 2.83
CA ASN A 7 -44.05 12.91 4.05
C ASN A 7 -43.17 11.67 3.81
N ASN A 8 -43.53 10.81 2.85
CA ASN A 8 -42.74 9.62 2.52
C ASN A 8 -41.48 9.95 1.70
N SER A 9 -41.49 11.01 0.89
CA SER A 9 -40.28 11.48 0.21
C SER A 9 -39.25 12.08 1.17
N HIS A 10 -39.70 12.71 2.27
CA HIS A 10 -38.80 13.34 3.24
C HIS A 10 -38.10 12.31 4.15
N ILE A 11 -38.79 11.22 4.53
CA ILE A 11 -38.20 10.11 5.31
C ILE A 11 -37.17 9.35 4.47
N ASN A 12 -37.48 9.10 3.19
CA ASN A 12 -36.57 8.42 2.27
C ASN A 12 -35.30 9.24 1.99
N ASN A 13 -35.41 10.57 1.93
CA ASN A 13 -34.25 11.45 1.74
C ASN A 13 -33.35 11.53 2.98
N SER A 14 -33.92 11.50 4.19
CA SER A 14 -33.12 11.51 5.44
C SER A 14 -32.29 10.24 5.63
N PHE A 15 -32.81 9.08 5.22
CA PHE A 15 -32.08 7.81 5.35
C PHE A 15 -30.89 7.73 4.37
N ASN A 16 -31.05 8.30 3.17
CA ASN A 16 -29.99 8.33 2.15
C ASN A 16 -28.77 9.18 2.58
N PHE A 17 -28.96 10.21 3.42
CA PHE A 17 -27.86 11.04 3.92
C PHE A 17 -26.95 10.30 4.90
N PHE A 18 -27.48 9.30 5.62
CA PHE A 18 -26.69 8.47 6.53
C PHE A 18 -25.88 7.38 5.78
N VAL A 19 -26.28 7.07 4.55
CA VAL A 19 -25.64 6.05 3.68
C VAL A 19 -24.70 6.67 2.65
N SER A 20 -24.78 8.00 2.42
CA SER A 20 -23.88 8.71 1.51
C SER A 20 -22.52 8.98 2.14
N SER A 21 -21.45 8.81 1.35
CA SER A 21 -20.09 9.22 1.73
C SER A 21 -20.05 10.70 2.16
N PHE A 22 -19.35 10.99 3.25
CA PHE A 22 -19.20 12.35 3.76
C PHE A 22 -18.22 13.16 2.89
N GLU A 23 -18.72 13.73 1.79
CA GLU A 23 -17.94 14.48 0.81
C GLU A 23 -18.00 16.01 1.02
N CYS A 24 -18.06 16.45 2.28
CA CYS A 24 -18.06 17.89 2.66
C CYS A 24 -19.01 18.78 1.81
N GLY A 25 -20.22 18.29 1.51
CA GLY A 25 -21.25 19.06 0.79
C GLY A 25 -21.15 19.07 -0.75
N PHE A 26 -20.23 18.30 -1.36
CA PHE A 26 -20.12 18.18 -2.81
C PHE A 26 -20.73 16.87 -3.34
N THR A 27 -21.32 16.91 -4.54
CA THR A 27 -21.74 15.69 -5.24
C THR A 27 -20.50 14.99 -5.79
N ALA A 28 -20.24 13.74 -5.39
CA ALA A 28 -19.12 12.95 -5.89
C ALA A 28 -19.20 12.79 -7.42
N SER A 29 -18.49 13.66 -8.15
CA SER A 29 -18.34 13.64 -9.61
C SER A 29 -16.96 13.11 -10.00
N HIS A 30 -16.40 12.21 -9.20
CA HIS A 30 -15.15 11.58 -9.53
C HIS A 30 -15.28 10.08 -9.39
N ASN A 31 -14.96 9.36 -10.46
CA ASN A 31 -14.80 7.92 -10.41
C ASN A 31 -13.84 7.61 -9.25
N VAL A 32 -14.22 6.66 -8.41
CA VAL A 32 -13.37 6.07 -7.37
C VAL A 32 -12.32 5.20 -8.06
N ASN A 33 -11.56 5.80 -8.97
CA ASN A 33 -10.28 5.30 -9.36
C ASN A 33 -9.45 5.53 -8.12
N SER A 34 -9.40 4.53 -7.24
CA SER A 34 -8.44 4.49 -6.14
C SER A 34 -7.09 4.65 -6.81
N ASN A 35 -6.57 5.88 -6.78
CA ASN A 35 -5.26 6.23 -7.30
C ASN A 35 -4.25 5.70 -6.27
N PHE A 36 -4.32 4.40 -6.02
CA PHE A 36 -3.39 3.67 -5.23
C PHE A 36 -2.08 3.78 -5.98
N SER A 37 -1.16 4.54 -5.40
CA SER A 37 0.12 4.81 -6.03
C SER A 37 0.81 3.47 -6.28
N SER A 38 1.19 3.22 -7.54
CA SER A 38 1.94 2.03 -7.94
C SER A 38 3.22 1.85 -7.11
N SER A 39 3.74 2.93 -6.53
CA SER A 39 4.90 2.92 -5.63
C SER A 39 4.66 2.15 -4.33
N PHE A 40 3.44 2.15 -3.76
CA PHE A 40 3.15 1.35 -2.57
C PHE A 40 3.15 -0.15 -2.89
N LEU A 41 2.62 -0.53 -4.05
CA LEU A 41 2.65 -1.93 -4.50
C LEU A 41 4.09 -2.40 -4.67
N LEU A 42 4.94 -1.55 -5.26
CA LEU A 42 6.34 -1.85 -5.50
C LEU A 42 7.13 -1.99 -4.19
N LEU A 43 6.87 -1.12 -3.20
CA LEU A 43 7.39 -1.26 -1.83
C LEU A 43 6.99 -2.59 -1.18
N LEU A 44 5.74 -3.02 -1.34
CA LEU A 44 5.25 -4.27 -0.77
C LEU A 44 5.97 -5.48 -1.39
N VAL A 45 6.21 -5.46 -2.70
CA VAL A 45 6.96 -6.51 -3.40
C VAL A 45 8.41 -6.54 -2.90
N PHE A 46 9.07 -5.39 -2.73
CA PHE A 46 10.42 -5.34 -2.15
C PHE A 46 10.47 -5.80 -0.70
N PHE A 47 9.45 -5.53 0.11
CA PHE A 47 9.37 -6.01 1.50
C PHE A 47 9.31 -7.54 1.55
N VAL A 48 8.48 -8.16 0.71
CA VAL A 48 8.39 -9.63 0.61
C VAL A 48 9.72 -10.22 0.13
N LEU A 49 10.38 -9.59 -0.83
CA LEU A 49 11.69 -10.02 -1.31
C LEU A 49 12.76 -9.94 -0.21
N LEU A 50 12.83 -8.82 0.51
CA LEU A 50 13.82 -8.63 1.58
C LEU A 50 13.62 -9.65 2.73
N ASP A 51 12.36 -9.97 3.07
CA ASP A 51 12.05 -10.96 4.09
C ASP A 51 12.57 -12.37 3.73
N VAL A 52 12.36 -12.80 2.48
CA VAL A 52 12.87 -14.09 1.98
C VAL A 52 14.40 -14.15 1.99
N GLU A 53 15.07 -13.07 1.59
CA GLU A 53 16.54 -13.02 1.54
C GLU A 53 17.18 -13.06 2.94
N VAL A 54 16.58 -12.42 3.94
CA VAL A 54 17.08 -12.47 5.32
C VAL A 54 16.95 -13.87 5.91
N VAL A 55 15.86 -14.58 5.63
CA VAL A 55 15.68 -15.99 6.05
C VAL A 55 16.73 -16.88 5.38
N LEU A 56 17.01 -16.66 4.10
CA LEU A 56 18.02 -17.42 3.37
C LEU A 56 19.44 -17.16 3.89
N PHE A 57 19.75 -15.89 4.18
CA PHE A 57 21.01 -15.50 4.81
C PHE A 57 21.18 -16.17 6.18
N LEU A 58 20.14 -16.17 7.01
CA LEU A 58 20.19 -16.82 8.33
C LEU A 58 20.37 -18.33 8.21
N ASN A 59 19.69 -18.97 7.26
CA ASN A 59 19.88 -20.40 6.96
C ASN A 59 21.33 -20.70 6.55
N SER A 60 21.92 -19.88 5.68
CA SER A 60 23.32 -20.04 5.23
C SER A 60 24.35 -19.81 6.34
N GLY A 61 24.01 -19.06 7.39
CA GLY A 61 24.89 -18.79 8.54
C GLY A 61 24.91 -19.90 9.59
N LEU A 62 23.95 -20.82 9.57
CA LEU A 62 23.89 -21.97 10.49
C LEU A 62 24.76 -23.15 10.01
N GLU A 63 24.95 -23.26 8.69
CA GLU A 63 25.90 -24.18 8.08
C GLU A 63 27.35 -23.70 8.33
N SER A 64 28.30 -24.62 8.53
CA SER A 64 29.70 -24.26 8.79
C SER A 64 30.25 -23.30 7.71
N PRO A 65 30.86 -22.17 8.09
CA PRO A 65 31.17 -21.11 7.14
C PRO A 65 32.31 -21.54 6.21
N HIS A 66 31.97 -21.91 4.98
CA HIS A 66 32.92 -21.87 3.89
C HIS A 66 33.02 -20.42 3.41
N TYR A 67 34.08 -19.71 3.82
CA TYR A 67 34.24 -18.27 3.63
C TYR A 67 34.07 -17.78 2.17
N GLY A 68 34.27 -18.65 1.17
CA GLY A 68 34.12 -18.31 -0.24
C GLY A 68 32.67 -18.12 -0.72
N SER A 69 31.68 -18.82 -0.14
CA SER A 69 30.27 -18.73 -0.57
C SER A 69 29.51 -17.60 0.12
N TYR A 70 29.90 -17.25 1.34
CA TYR A 70 29.27 -16.18 2.14
C TYR A 70 29.37 -14.79 1.47
N SER A 71 30.47 -14.51 0.77
CA SER A 71 30.66 -13.23 0.07
C SER A 71 29.62 -12.97 -1.03
N TYR A 72 29.16 -14.02 -1.72
CA TYR A 72 28.16 -13.88 -2.77
C TYR A 72 26.78 -13.53 -2.21
N PHE A 73 26.39 -14.15 -1.08
CA PHE A 73 25.14 -13.81 -0.37
C PHE A 73 25.15 -12.37 0.16
N LEU A 74 26.27 -11.91 0.72
CA LEU A 74 26.40 -10.52 1.16
C LEU A 74 26.33 -9.52 0.00
N PHE A 75 26.98 -9.82 -1.14
CA PHE A 75 26.91 -8.97 -2.31
C PHE A 75 25.48 -8.84 -2.84
N PHE A 76 24.76 -9.97 -2.89
CA PHE A 76 23.36 -9.99 -3.30
C PHE A 76 22.47 -9.15 -2.38
N LEU A 77 22.63 -9.29 -1.05
CA LEU A 77 21.92 -8.49 -0.05
C LEU A 77 22.17 -6.99 -0.24
N LEU A 78 23.42 -6.61 -0.52
CA LEU A 78 23.81 -5.21 -0.76
C LEU A 78 23.11 -4.62 -1.99
N VAL A 79 23.00 -5.38 -3.08
CA VAL A 79 22.28 -4.94 -4.30
C VAL A 79 20.80 -4.70 -4.02
N VAL A 80 20.15 -5.59 -3.26
CA VAL A 80 18.72 -5.45 -2.90
C VAL A 80 18.51 -4.22 -1.99
N LEU A 81 19.39 -4.00 -1.01
CA LEU A 81 19.38 -2.82 -0.14
C LEU A 81 19.53 -1.51 -0.92
N LEU A 82 20.41 -1.48 -1.93
CA LEU A 82 20.58 -0.31 -2.80
C LEU A 82 19.32 -0.02 -3.60
N GLY A 83 18.65 -1.04 -4.14
CA GLY A 83 17.37 -0.88 -4.85
C GLY A 83 16.28 -0.30 -3.95
N PHE A 84 16.18 -0.80 -2.72
CA PHE A 84 15.25 -0.28 -1.72
C PHE A 84 15.55 1.18 -1.34
N PHE A 85 16.82 1.51 -1.10
CA PHE A 85 17.22 2.88 -0.73
C PHE A 85 17.01 3.88 -1.87
N TYR A 86 17.23 3.45 -3.11
CA TYR A 86 16.98 4.24 -4.30
C TYR A 86 15.49 4.58 -4.46
N GLU A 87 14.61 3.60 -4.27
CA GLU A 87 13.17 3.80 -4.30
C GLU A 87 12.72 4.80 -3.20
N ILE A 88 13.29 4.70 -1.99
CA ILE A 88 13.06 5.65 -0.90
C ILE A 88 13.55 7.06 -1.26
N TYR A 89 14.77 7.15 -1.80
CA TYR A 89 15.39 8.42 -2.17
C TYR A 89 14.65 9.13 -3.31
N TRP A 90 14.05 8.38 -4.24
CA TRP A 90 13.31 8.96 -5.37
C TRP A 90 11.94 9.54 -5.01
N GLY A 91 11.52 9.44 -3.76
CA GLY A 91 10.45 10.30 -3.24
C GLY A 91 9.17 9.58 -2.83
N LEU A 92 9.24 8.33 -2.39
CA LEU A 92 8.15 7.71 -1.62
C LEU A 92 7.85 8.42 -0.29
N ILE A 93 8.81 9.19 0.21
CA ILE A 93 8.77 9.90 1.49
C ILE A 93 8.67 11.43 1.31
N ARG A 94 8.37 11.92 0.10
CA ARG A 94 7.89 13.30 -0.04
C ARG A 94 6.41 13.34 0.33
N TYR A 95 6.13 13.21 1.62
CA TYR A 95 4.87 13.64 2.20
C TYR A 95 4.71 15.13 1.88
N THR A 96 3.75 15.43 1.02
CA THR A 96 3.10 16.73 0.95
C THR A 96 1.64 16.51 1.28
#